data_AF-A0A7Y5U9F2-F1
#
_entry.id   AF-A0A7Y5U9F2-F1
#
_cell.length_a   1.000
_cell.length_b   1.000
_cell.length_c   1.000
_cell.angle_alpha   90.00
_cell.angle_beta   90.00
_cell.angle_gamma   90.00
#
_symmetry.space_group_name_H-M   'P 1'
#
loop_
_entity.id
_entity.type
_entity.pdbx_description
1 polymer ?
#
loop_
_entity_poly.entity_id
_entity_poly.type
_entity_poly.pdbx_seq_one_letter_code
_entity_poly.pdbx_strand_id
1 'polypeptide(L)'
;MNNAATVTGPEYLGDVLGGLRYFGQCPCGAQHVSTRDRVYRRGHETLCEACGRAAVAKASHDELVTVDPGNRDGLYGPVSVAIPQPVGPRRVPVKSVTILWAEGDADYVARYPREFASFHAADLEVAFFRSAHRKDHCTFKVGFRVVWEDGEEYEGRLDVAPRTAQESIGVHMTRYLSHMSCRTFPGHTTRERWEAYVNAVLKSDEKRAALASLLDGYDFGSVIFS
;
A
#
# COMPACT_ATOMS: atom_id res chain seq x y z
N MET A 1 14.91 13.26 -28.08
CA MET A 1 14.16 14.07 -27.11
C MET A 1 12.78 13.45 -27.03
N ASN A 2 12.54 12.62 -26.02
CA ASN A 2 11.25 11.94 -25.85
C ASN A 2 10.30 12.94 -25.19
N ASN A 3 9.13 13.16 -25.78
CA ASN A 3 8.06 13.93 -25.16
C ASN A 3 7.54 13.12 -23.97
N ALA A 4 7.98 13.43 -22.75
CA ALA A 4 7.42 12.83 -21.53
C ALA A 4 5.93 13.18 -21.48
N ALA A 5 5.07 12.17 -21.47
CA ALA A 5 3.63 12.35 -21.44
C ALA A 5 3.20 12.45 -19.98
N THR A 6 2.85 13.65 -19.50
CA THR A 6 2.32 13.81 -18.14
C THR A 6 1.00 13.07 -18.00
N VAL A 7 0.98 12.04 -17.15
CA VAL A 7 -0.26 11.33 -16.80
C VAL A 7 -0.92 12.05 -15.62
N THR A 8 -1.97 12.83 -15.90
CA THR A 8 -2.79 13.48 -14.87
C THR A 8 -3.94 12.55 -14.46
N GLY A 9 -4.06 12.23 -13.17
CA GLY A 9 -5.23 11.50 -12.65
C GLY A 9 -6.50 12.37 -12.65
N PRO A 10 -7.71 11.80 -12.89
CA PRO A 10 -8.96 12.55 -12.73
C PRO A 10 -9.18 13.04 -11.28
N GLU A 11 -9.81 14.21 -11.14
CA GLU A 11 -10.19 14.78 -9.83
C GLU A 11 -11.15 13.84 -9.08
N TYR A 12 -10.74 13.36 -7.89
CA TYR A 12 -11.52 12.44 -7.08
C TYR A 12 -12.58 13.17 -6.23
N LEU A 13 -13.83 12.70 -6.27
CA LEU A 13 -14.88 12.99 -5.27
C LEU A 13 -14.68 12.02 -4.10
N GLY A 14 -14.19 12.55 -2.98
CA GLY A 14 -13.85 11.76 -1.80
C GLY A 14 -15.06 11.23 -1.07
N ASP A 15 -15.15 9.90 -0.92
CA ASP A 15 -16.01 9.25 0.07
C ASP A 15 -15.18 8.39 1.03
N VAL A 16 -15.62 8.42 2.29
CA VAL A 16 -14.96 7.93 3.50
C VAL A 16 -14.83 6.39 3.49
N LEU A 17 -13.61 5.87 3.39
CA LEU A 17 -13.34 4.44 3.58
C LEU A 17 -13.05 4.12 5.05
N GLY A 18 -14.08 3.63 5.74
CA GLY A 18 -13.98 3.00 7.06
C GLY A 18 -13.21 1.68 6.99
N GLY A 19 -12.36 1.45 8.00
CA GLY A 19 -11.47 0.29 8.06
C GLY A 19 -12.16 -1.03 8.39
N LEU A 20 -11.64 -2.12 7.82
CA LEU A 20 -11.87 -3.49 8.27
C LEU A 20 -10.58 -4.32 8.15
N ARG A 21 -10.35 -5.17 9.15
CA ARG A 21 -9.23 -6.11 9.26
C ARG A 21 -9.60 -7.42 8.57
N TYR A 22 -8.71 -7.96 7.73
CA TYR A 22 -8.87 -9.29 7.15
C TYR A 22 -8.33 -10.37 8.10
N PHE A 23 -9.10 -11.44 8.31
CA PHE A 23 -8.61 -12.72 8.82
C PHE A 23 -8.68 -13.75 7.69
N GLY A 24 -7.58 -14.48 7.46
CA GLY A 24 -7.46 -15.48 6.41
C GLY A 24 -8.38 -16.69 6.63
N GLN A 25 -8.83 -17.32 5.54
CA GLN A 25 -9.60 -18.56 5.56
C GLN A 25 -8.73 -19.76 5.96
N CYS A 26 -9.26 -20.63 6.80
CA CYS A 26 -8.64 -21.91 7.14
C CYS A 26 -8.67 -22.85 5.91
N PRO A 27 -7.62 -23.64 5.63
CA PRO A 27 -7.61 -24.58 4.49
C PRO A 27 -8.73 -25.63 4.50
N CYS A 28 -9.40 -25.87 5.64
CA CYS A 28 -10.55 -26.77 5.73
C CYS A 28 -11.90 -26.10 5.40
N GLY A 29 -11.91 -24.82 5.02
CA GLY A 29 -13.13 -24.08 4.66
C GLY A 29 -13.98 -23.59 5.85
N ALA A 30 -13.57 -23.86 7.09
CA ALA A 30 -14.28 -23.41 8.28
C ALA A 30 -13.93 -21.95 8.67
N GLN A 31 -14.92 -21.21 9.17
CA GLN A 31 -14.72 -19.88 9.74
C GLN A 31 -14.14 -20.00 11.15
N HIS A 32 -13.12 -19.20 11.47
CA HIS A 32 -12.58 -19.14 12.83
C HIS A 32 -13.55 -18.35 13.73
N VAL A 33 -13.96 -18.96 14.84
CA VAL A 33 -14.77 -18.29 15.87
C VAL A 33 -13.83 -17.77 16.94
N SER A 34 -13.86 -16.46 17.21
CA SER A 34 -13.11 -15.87 18.32
C SER A 34 -13.79 -16.25 19.63
N THR A 35 -13.21 -17.15 20.41
CA THR A 35 -13.62 -17.36 21.80
C THR A 35 -13.14 -16.17 22.63
N ARG A 36 -14.04 -15.18 22.82
CA ARG A 36 -13.83 -14.10 23.79
C ARG A 36 -13.99 -14.69 25.18
N ASP A 37 -12.91 -15.22 25.75
CA ASP A 37 -12.72 -15.30 27.20
C ASP A 37 -11.28 -15.72 27.53
N ARG A 38 -10.37 -14.72 27.50
CA ARG A 38 -9.17 -14.55 28.35
C ARG A 38 -8.21 -13.57 27.70
N VAL A 39 -8.19 -12.34 28.21
CA VAL A 39 -7.13 -11.38 27.91
C VAL A 39 -5.88 -11.79 28.70
N TYR A 40 -4.92 -12.43 28.05
CA TYR A 40 -3.52 -12.47 28.51
C TYR A 40 -2.62 -11.75 27.50
N ARG A 41 -1.65 -10.99 28.02
CA ARG A 41 -0.74 -10.07 27.32
C ARG A 41 0.23 -10.71 26.30
N ARG A 42 -0.05 -11.90 25.75
CA ARG A 42 0.77 -12.52 24.70
C ARG A 42 -0.13 -13.31 23.75
N GLY A 43 -0.29 -12.83 22.53
CA GLY A 43 -0.81 -13.57 21.37
C GLY A 43 -2.28 -14.01 21.48
N HIS A 44 -3.13 -13.56 20.56
CA HIS A 44 -4.43 -14.19 20.36
C HIS A 44 -4.22 -15.53 19.63
N GLU A 45 -4.45 -16.64 20.33
CA GLU A 45 -4.57 -17.97 19.71
C GLU A 45 -6.03 -18.16 19.25
N THR A 46 -6.24 -18.39 17.96
CA THR A 46 -7.53 -18.89 17.45
C THR A 46 -7.39 -20.37 17.11
N LEU A 47 -8.28 -21.18 17.67
CA LEU A 47 -8.43 -22.60 17.38
C LEU A 47 -9.57 -22.80 16.38
N CYS A 48 -9.36 -23.63 15.37
CA CYS A 48 -10.44 -24.08 14.50
C CYS A 48 -11.17 -25.26 15.15
N GLU A 49 -12.43 -25.06 15.58
CA GLU A 49 -13.24 -26.09 16.26
C GLU A 49 -13.42 -27.36 15.41
N ALA A 50 -13.47 -27.23 14.08
CA ALA A 50 -13.69 -28.36 13.18
C ALA A 50 -12.47 -29.31 13.05
N CYS A 51 -11.25 -28.85 13.30
CA CYS A 51 -10.05 -29.65 13.06
C CYS A 51 -9.04 -29.62 14.21
N GLY A 52 -9.31 -28.89 15.29
CA GLY A 52 -8.48 -28.81 16.49
C GLY A 52 -7.11 -28.15 16.27
N ARG A 53 -6.85 -27.54 15.10
CA ARG A 53 -5.56 -26.91 14.80
C ARG A 53 -5.52 -25.48 15.33
N ALA A 54 -4.48 -25.16 16.09
CA ALA A 54 -4.15 -23.80 16.50
C ALA A 54 -3.41 -23.10 15.35
N ALA A 55 -3.90 -21.95 14.92
CA ALA A 55 -3.14 -21.08 14.01
C ALA A 55 -2.22 -20.19 14.85
N VAL A 56 -0.98 -20.65 15.09
CA VAL A 56 0.09 -19.75 15.52
C VAL A 56 0.65 -19.10 14.26
N ALA A 57 0.30 -17.84 14.01
CA ALA A 57 0.92 -17.06 12.95
C ALA A 57 2.37 -16.74 13.34
N LYS A 58 3.29 -17.68 13.10
CA LYS A 58 4.69 -17.39 12.78
C LYS A 58 4.90 -17.79 11.33
N ALA A 59 4.71 -16.83 10.44
CA ALA A 59 5.22 -16.95 9.09
C ALA A 59 6.74 -16.75 9.15
N SER A 60 7.48 -17.83 9.36
CA SER A 60 8.83 -17.98 8.81
C SER A 60 8.72 -18.97 7.67
N HIS A 61 8.52 -18.45 6.46
CA HIS A 61 8.69 -19.25 5.25
C HIS A 61 10.19 -19.36 4.93
N ASP A 62 10.56 -20.49 4.35
CA ASP A 62 11.87 -20.88 3.79
C ASP A 62 12.95 -21.40 4.74
N GLU A 63 12.72 -22.59 5.32
CA GLU A 63 13.82 -23.55 5.48
C GLU A 63 13.30 -24.99 5.30
N LEU A 64 13.53 -25.56 4.11
CA LEU A 64 13.35 -27.00 3.89
C LEU A 64 14.56 -27.71 4.50
N VAL A 65 14.41 -28.19 5.72
CA VAL A 65 15.44 -29.00 6.39
C VAL A 65 15.32 -30.43 5.89
N THR A 66 16.16 -30.83 4.94
CA THR A 66 16.35 -32.25 4.60
C THR A 66 17.23 -32.91 5.66
N VAL A 67 16.64 -33.79 6.46
CA VAL A 67 17.37 -34.63 7.43
C VAL A 67 17.81 -35.91 6.71
N ASP A 68 19.11 -36.13 6.61
CA ASP A 68 19.68 -37.41 6.13
C ASP A 68 19.52 -38.49 7.21
N PRO A 69 18.73 -39.57 6.97
CA PRO A 69 18.50 -40.62 7.95
C PRO A 69 19.75 -41.48 8.25
N GLY A 70 20.83 -41.35 7.47
CA GLY A 70 22.07 -42.12 7.64
C GLY A 70 23.13 -41.49 8.55
N ASN A 71 22.92 -40.26 9.03
CA ASN A 71 23.98 -39.45 9.62
C ASN A 71 23.90 -39.44 11.17
N ARG A 72 24.89 -40.04 11.84
CA ARG A 72 24.89 -40.25 13.31
C ARG A 72 25.77 -39.27 14.09
N ASP A 73 26.42 -38.33 13.41
CA ASP A 73 27.64 -37.71 13.95
C ASP A 73 27.40 -36.39 14.71
N GLY A 74 26.14 -35.99 14.92
CA GLY A 74 25.75 -34.92 15.86
C GLY A 74 26.28 -33.51 15.55
N LEU A 75 26.98 -33.32 14.44
CA LEU A 75 27.63 -32.07 14.05
C LEU A 75 26.91 -31.44 12.84
N TYR A 76 25.71 -30.88 13.04
CA TYR A 76 25.08 -30.01 12.06
C TYR A 76 24.48 -28.77 12.72
N GLY A 77 25.12 -27.62 12.48
CA GLY A 77 24.36 -26.38 12.36
C GLY A 77 23.60 -26.40 11.02
N PRO A 78 22.44 -25.74 10.93
CA PRO A 78 21.69 -25.67 9.68
C PRO A 78 22.58 -25.09 8.57
N VAL A 79 22.76 -25.85 7.49
CA VAL A 79 23.36 -25.34 6.26
C VAL A 79 22.23 -24.59 5.54
N SER A 80 22.07 -23.31 5.85
CA SER A 80 21.10 -22.47 5.17
C SER A 80 21.58 -22.24 3.74
N VAL A 81 21.07 -23.05 2.80
CA VAL A 81 21.25 -22.82 1.37
C VAL A 81 20.33 -21.67 1.01
N ALA A 82 20.91 -20.49 0.76
CA ALA A 82 20.15 -19.35 0.27
C ALA A 82 19.58 -19.69 -1.11
N ILE A 83 18.29 -20.02 -1.16
CA ILE A 83 17.57 -20.16 -2.44
C ILE A 83 17.56 -18.76 -3.06
N PRO A 84 18.09 -18.56 -4.28
CA PRO A 84 17.99 -17.28 -4.95
C PRO A 84 16.51 -16.97 -5.14
N GLN A 85 16.02 -15.95 -4.44
CA GLN A 85 14.65 -15.49 -4.62
C GLN A 85 14.51 -14.99 -6.06
N PRO A 86 13.43 -15.33 -6.79
CA PRO A 86 13.21 -14.83 -8.13
C PRO A 86 13.21 -13.30 -8.08
N VAL A 87 14.22 -12.68 -8.71
CA VAL A 87 14.32 -11.23 -8.78
C VAL A 87 13.22 -10.78 -9.72
N GLY A 88 12.10 -10.31 -9.16
CA GLY A 88 11.03 -9.69 -9.93
C GLY A 88 11.57 -8.54 -10.77
N PRO A 89 10.79 -8.07 -11.78
CA PRO A 89 11.20 -6.94 -12.60
C PRO A 89 11.59 -5.77 -11.70
N ARG A 90 12.80 -5.24 -11.90
CA ARG A 90 13.31 -4.12 -11.12
C ARG A 90 12.46 -2.89 -11.43
N ARG A 91 11.81 -2.35 -10.41
CA ARG A 91 11.04 -1.12 -10.50
C ARG A 91 11.95 0.10 -10.63
N VAL A 92 11.52 1.11 -11.39
CA VAL A 92 12.24 2.37 -11.57
C VAL A 92 12.14 3.19 -10.26
N PRO A 93 13.28 3.57 -9.66
CA PRO A 93 13.29 4.35 -8.42
C PRO A 93 12.69 5.73 -8.60
N VAL A 94 12.13 6.27 -7.51
CA VAL A 94 11.72 7.68 -7.48
C VAL A 94 12.95 8.58 -7.51
N LYS A 95 12.90 9.64 -8.33
CA LYS A 95 13.91 10.69 -8.39
C LYS A 95 13.56 11.84 -7.44
N SER A 96 12.32 12.31 -7.49
CA SER A 96 11.83 13.33 -6.56
C SER A 96 10.32 13.27 -6.37
N VAL A 97 9.87 13.82 -5.25
CA VAL A 97 8.47 14.08 -4.94
C VAL A 97 8.34 15.57 -4.63
N THR A 98 7.51 16.29 -5.36
CA THR A 98 7.20 17.70 -5.10
C THR A 98 5.81 17.80 -4.50
N ILE A 99 5.67 18.43 -3.33
CA ILE A 99 4.37 18.93 -2.88
C ILE A 99 4.14 20.27 -3.58
N LEU A 100 3.12 20.31 -4.43
CA LEU A 100 2.80 21.46 -5.28
C LEU A 100 2.02 22.52 -4.50
N TRP A 101 1.06 22.07 -3.71
CA TRP A 101 0.18 22.90 -2.89
C TRP A 101 -0.38 22.08 -1.73
N ALA A 102 -0.78 22.77 -0.66
CA ALA A 102 -1.55 22.19 0.43
C ALA A 102 -2.68 23.16 0.80
N GLU A 103 -3.87 22.64 1.12
CA GLU A 103 -4.87 23.45 1.81
C GLU A 103 -4.36 23.81 3.21
N GLY A 104 -4.65 24.98 3.77
CA GLY A 104 -4.21 25.30 5.13
C GLY A 104 -4.14 26.80 5.39
N ASP A 105 -3.52 27.17 6.52
CA ASP A 105 -3.29 28.57 6.84
C ASP A 105 -2.22 29.17 5.92
N ALA A 106 -2.31 30.48 5.65
CA ALA A 106 -1.48 31.17 4.66
C ALA A 106 0.03 30.92 4.85
N ASP A 107 0.50 30.91 6.10
CA ASP A 107 1.90 30.67 6.45
C ASP A 107 2.40 29.29 5.98
N TYR A 108 1.52 28.29 6.00
CA TYR A 108 1.86 26.95 5.54
C TYR A 108 1.80 26.84 4.03
N VAL A 109 0.75 27.41 3.41
CA VAL A 109 0.59 27.44 1.95
C VAL A 109 1.79 28.11 1.28
N ALA A 110 2.35 29.16 1.89
CA ALA A 110 3.53 29.87 1.39
C ALA A 110 4.81 29.04 1.32
N ARG A 111 4.86 27.84 1.92
CA ARG A 111 6.02 26.93 1.88
C ARG A 111 6.11 26.12 0.59
N TYR A 112 5.12 26.21 -0.30
CA TYR A 112 5.02 25.39 -1.51
C TYR A 112 5.10 26.22 -2.80
N PRO A 113 5.66 25.64 -3.88
CA PRO A 113 6.06 24.23 -4.04
C PRO A 113 7.35 23.86 -3.29
N ARG A 114 7.46 22.60 -2.86
CA ARG A 114 8.66 22.07 -2.19
C ARG A 114 8.97 20.65 -2.66
N GLU A 115 10.24 20.42 -3.00
CA GLU A 115 10.73 19.13 -3.50
C GLU A 115 11.41 18.32 -2.39
N PHE A 116 11.26 16.99 -2.47
CA PHE A 116 11.79 15.99 -1.57
C PHE A 116 12.47 14.88 -2.37
N ALA A 117 13.57 14.33 -1.85
CA ALA A 117 14.34 13.28 -2.52
C ALA A 117 13.71 11.88 -2.47
N SER A 118 12.65 11.68 -1.67
CA SER A 118 12.00 10.37 -1.50
C SER A 118 10.56 10.50 -1.04
N PHE A 119 9.78 9.44 -1.24
CA PHE A 119 8.43 9.30 -0.67
C PHE A 119 8.44 9.49 0.84
N HIS A 120 9.35 8.84 1.56
CA HIS A 120 9.43 8.94 3.03
C HIS A 120 9.61 10.40 3.50
N ALA A 121 10.48 11.17 2.84
CA ALA A 121 10.70 12.57 3.20
C ALA A 121 9.45 13.45 2.94
N ALA A 122 8.76 13.22 1.82
CA ALA A 122 7.49 13.90 1.54
C ALA A 122 6.38 13.50 2.53
N ASP A 123 6.30 12.22 2.89
CA ASP A 123 5.33 11.70 3.84
C ASP A 123 5.52 12.27 5.25
N LEU A 124 6.77 12.50 5.68
CA LEU A 124 7.07 13.19 6.93
C LEU A 124 6.57 14.64 6.92
N GLU A 125 6.67 15.35 5.78
CA GLU A 125 6.10 16.69 5.64
C GLU A 125 4.57 16.66 5.71
N VAL A 126 3.92 15.71 5.03
CA VAL A 126 2.45 15.52 5.12
C VAL A 126 2.02 15.18 6.55
N ALA A 127 2.80 14.39 7.28
CA ALA A 127 2.52 14.08 8.67
C ALA A 127 2.65 15.31 9.58
N PHE A 128 3.70 16.12 9.36
CA PHE A 128 3.89 17.39 10.05
C PHE A 128 2.71 18.34 9.78
N PHE A 129 2.34 18.51 8.52
CA PHE A 129 1.17 19.30 8.10
C PHE A 129 -0.10 18.95 8.87
N ARG A 130 -0.44 17.65 8.89
CA ARG A 130 -1.60 17.11 9.62
C ARG A 130 -1.57 17.45 11.11
N SER A 131 -0.39 17.46 11.72
CA SER A 131 -0.25 17.77 13.15
C SER A 131 -0.37 19.26 13.45
N ALA A 132 0.08 20.12 12.53
CA ALA A 132 0.11 21.57 12.68
C ALA A 132 -1.26 22.21 12.48
N HIS A 133 -2.07 21.66 11.57
CA HIS A 133 -3.40 22.21 11.26
C HIS A 133 -4.50 21.29 11.77
N ARG A 134 -5.28 21.78 12.74
CA ARG A 134 -6.49 21.10 13.19
C ARG A 134 -7.68 21.71 12.46
N LYS A 135 -8.21 20.99 11.48
CA LYS A 135 -9.58 21.21 11.00
C LYS A 135 -10.49 20.32 11.83
N ASP A 136 -11.54 20.91 12.39
CA ASP A 136 -12.60 20.14 13.05
C ASP A 136 -13.33 19.31 11.98
N HIS A 137 -13.10 18.00 12.01
CA HIS A 137 -13.81 16.98 11.22
C HIS A 137 -13.65 17.03 9.68
N CYS A 138 -12.90 17.98 9.12
CA CYS A 138 -12.64 18.04 7.68
C CYS A 138 -11.27 17.46 7.29
N THR A 139 -11.18 16.91 6.08
CA THR A 139 -9.91 16.54 5.44
C THR A 139 -9.19 17.78 4.95
N PHE A 140 -7.85 17.73 4.95
CA PHE A 140 -7.03 18.63 4.16
C PHE A 140 -6.67 17.97 2.85
N LYS A 141 -6.30 18.77 1.85
CA LYS A 141 -5.85 18.24 0.56
C LYS A 141 -4.43 18.70 0.29
N VAL A 142 -3.63 17.80 -0.27
CA VAL A 142 -2.25 18.08 -0.69
C VAL A 142 -2.11 17.64 -2.14
N GLY A 143 -1.76 18.58 -3.02
CA GLY A 143 -1.39 18.28 -4.40
C GLY A 143 0.09 17.92 -4.47
N PHE A 144 0.44 16.89 -5.24
CA PHE A 144 1.81 16.43 -5.37
C PHE A 144 2.13 16.02 -6.81
N ARG A 145 3.42 16.04 -7.12
CA ARG A 145 4.01 15.50 -8.35
C ARG A 145 5.13 14.53 -7.99
N VAL A 146 5.21 13.40 -8.66
CA VAL A 146 6.29 12.42 -8.55
C VAL A 146 7.02 12.37 -9.87
N VAL A 147 8.35 12.33 -9.81
CA VAL A 147 9.24 12.14 -10.97
C VAL A 147 10.12 10.93 -10.68
N TRP A 148 10.24 10.01 -11.63
CA TRP A 148 11.10 8.83 -11.53
C TRP A 148 12.44 9.03 -12.25
N GLU A 149 13.38 8.10 -12.06
CA GLU A 149 14.74 8.22 -12.63
C GLU A 149 14.77 8.25 -14.17
N ASP A 150 13.78 7.68 -14.83
CA ASP A 150 13.62 7.71 -16.30
C ASP A 150 12.98 9.01 -16.82
N GLY A 151 12.53 9.89 -15.92
CA GLY A 151 11.93 11.18 -16.24
C GLY A 151 10.42 11.16 -16.45
N GLU A 152 9.76 10.01 -16.27
CA GLU A 152 8.30 9.95 -16.27
C GLU A 152 7.72 10.64 -15.03
N GLU A 153 6.52 11.20 -15.18
CA GLU A 153 5.89 12.04 -14.15
C GLU A 153 4.44 11.61 -13.86
N TYR A 154 4.05 11.79 -12.59
CA TYR A 154 2.67 11.60 -12.14
C TYR A 154 2.26 12.76 -11.23
N GLU A 155 1.10 13.35 -11.51
CA GLU A 155 0.48 14.34 -10.63
C GLU A 155 -0.78 13.77 -9.96
N GLY A 156 -0.92 14.05 -8.67
CA GLY A 156 -2.03 13.54 -7.86
C GLY A 156 -2.40 14.45 -6.69
N ARG A 157 -3.43 14.03 -5.96
CA ARG A 157 -3.96 14.70 -4.79
C ARG A 157 -4.15 13.69 -3.66
N LEU A 158 -3.65 14.01 -2.48
CA LEU A 158 -3.86 13.24 -1.26
C LEU A 158 -4.85 13.95 -0.35
N ASP A 159 -5.91 13.25 0.06
CA ASP A 159 -6.87 13.74 1.05
C ASP A 159 -6.42 13.26 2.45
N VAL A 160 -5.91 14.20 3.26
CA VAL A 160 -5.32 13.95 4.58
C VAL A 160 -6.39 14.15 5.66
N ALA A 161 -6.91 13.05 6.20
CA ALA A 161 -7.86 13.12 7.30
C ALA A 161 -7.16 13.25 8.67
N PRO A 162 -7.71 14.03 9.62
CA PRO A 162 -7.08 14.26 10.92
C PRO A 162 -7.06 13.04 11.85
N ARG A 163 -7.89 12.01 11.59
CA ARG A 163 -8.09 10.86 12.50
C ARG A 163 -7.90 9.47 11.86
N THR A 164 -7.51 9.39 10.59
CA THR A 164 -7.22 8.09 9.96
C THR A 164 -5.78 7.67 10.20
N ALA A 165 -5.52 6.37 10.06
CA ALA A 165 -4.15 5.87 9.95
C ALA A 165 -3.39 6.70 8.91
N GLN A 166 -2.10 6.93 9.15
CA GLN A 166 -1.25 7.76 8.29
C GLN A 166 -1.30 7.25 6.85
N GLU A 167 -1.99 8.00 5.98
CA GLU A 167 -1.89 7.78 4.54
C GLU A 167 -0.60 8.45 4.05
N SER A 168 0.31 7.65 3.52
CA SER A 168 1.45 8.13 2.75
C SER A 168 1.07 8.33 1.29
N ILE A 169 1.82 9.19 0.59
CA ILE A 169 1.65 9.44 -0.83
C ILE A 169 1.83 8.13 -1.62
N GLY A 170 2.86 7.34 -1.31
CA GLY A 170 3.14 6.07 -1.99
C GLY A 170 2.03 5.02 -1.81
N VAL A 171 1.48 4.91 -0.59
CA VAL A 171 0.32 4.03 -0.31
C VAL A 171 -0.93 4.51 -1.05
N HIS A 172 -1.17 5.81 -1.01
CA HIS A 172 -2.31 6.42 -1.70
C HIS A 172 -2.25 6.14 -3.20
N MET A 173 -1.10 6.39 -3.84
CA MET A 173 -0.87 6.11 -5.26
C MET A 173 -1.08 4.64 -5.57
N THR A 174 -0.46 3.73 -4.80
CA THR A 174 -0.60 2.28 -5.00
C THR A 174 -2.07 1.85 -4.97
N ARG A 175 -2.83 2.32 -3.96
CA ARG A 175 -4.27 2.01 -3.81
C ARG A 175 -5.09 2.60 -4.95
N TYR A 176 -4.85 3.87 -5.29
CA TYR A 176 -5.55 4.56 -6.37
C TYR A 176 -5.33 3.87 -7.71
N LEU A 177 -4.07 3.63 -8.08
CA LEU A 177 -3.71 2.96 -9.33
C LEU A 177 -4.26 1.54 -9.39
N SER A 178 -4.27 0.80 -8.27
CA SER A 178 -4.86 -0.55 -8.21
C SER A 178 -6.37 -0.53 -8.45
N HIS A 179 -7.08 0.44 -7.88
CA HIS A 179 -8.52 0.61 -8.11
C HIS A 179 -8.82 1.05 -9.55
N MET A 180 -8.12 2.08 -10.04
CA MET A 180 -8.38 2.66 -11.37
C MET A 180 -7.90 1.75 -12.51
N SER A 181 -7.04 0.77 -12.24
CA SER A 181 -6.68 -0.30 -13.18
C SER A 181 -7.56 -1.57 -13.04
N CYS A 182 -8.58 -1.54 -12.18
CA CYS A 182 -9.48 -2.67 -11.87
C CYS A 182 -8.80 -3.94 -11.31
N ARG A 183 -7.57 -3.84 -10.81
CA ARG A 183 -6.88 -4.95 -10.13
C ARG A 183 -7.52 -5.24 -8.78
N THR A 184 -7.88 -4.17 -8.07
CA THR A 184 -8.66 -4.21 -6.83
C THR A 184 -9.92 -3.35 -7.00
N PHE A 185 -10.86 -3.47 -6.07
CA PHE A 185 -12.06 -2.64 -6.04
C PHE A 185 -12.50 -2.42 -4.59
N PRO A 186 -13.26 -1.34 -4.29
CA PRO A 186 -13.75 -1.08 -2.94
C PRO A 186 -14.69 -2.19 -2.45
N GLY A 187 -14.57 -2.59 -1.18
CA GLY A 187 -15.34 -3.71 -0.61
C GLY A 187 -16.86 -3.47 -0.51
N HIS A 188 -17.34 -2.25 -0.73
CA HIS A 188 -18.77 -1.89 -0.73
C HIS A 188 -19.42 -1.92 -2.12
N THR A 189 -18.68 -2.32 -3.17
CA THR A 189 -19.20 -2.47 -4.54
C THR A 189 -18.84 -3.84 -5.13
N THR A 190 -19.46 -4.22 -6.24
CA THR A 190 -19.07 -5.43 -6.99
C THR A 190 -18.01 -5.08 -8.04
N ARG A 191 -17.28 -6.10 -8.50
CA ARG A 191 -16.29 -5.95 -9.57
C ARG A 191 -16.92 -5.36 -10.83
N GLU A 192 -18.07 -5.89 -11.25
CA GLU A 192 -18.75 -5.46 -12.49
C GLU A 192 -19.19 -4.00 -12.40
N ARG A 193 -19.73 -3.57 -11.25
CA ARG A 193 -20.11 -2.17 -11.02
C ARG A 193 -18.90 -1.25 -11.00
N TRP A 194 -17.80 -1.69 -10.39
CA TRP A 194 -16.56 -0.91 -10.34
C TRP A 194 -15.93 -0.76 -11.73
N GLU A 195 -15.85 -1.85 -12.50
CA GLU A 195 -15.34 -1.82 -13.87
C GLU A 195 -16.19 -0.91 -14.76
N ALA A 196 -17.53 -0.97 -14.64
CA ALA A 196 -18.42 -0.05 -15.35
C ALA A 196 -18.17 1.42 -14.97
N TYR A 197 -17.96 1.71 -13.68
CA TYR A 197 -17.59 3.04 -13.20
C TYR A 197 -16.24 3.51 -13.76
N VAL A 198 -15.19 2.69 -13.66
CA VAL A 198 -13.85 3.02 -14.17
C VAL A 198 -13.90 3.28 -15.67
N ASN A 199 -14.64 2.47 -16.43
CA ASN A 199 -14.83 2.67 -17.87
C ASN A 199 -15.52 4.01 -18.17
N ALA A 200 -16.53 4.38 -17.37
CA ALA A 200 -17.22 5.67 -17.51
C ALA A 200 -16.32 6.87 -17.17
N VAL A 201 -15.44 6.74 -16.16
CA VAL A 201 -14.52 7.80 -15.73
C VAL A 201 -13.35 7.96 -16.71
N LEU A 202 -12.64 6.88 -17.02
CA LEU A 202 -11.44 6.93 -17.86
C LEU A 202 -11.77 7.10 -19.34
N LYS A 203 -12.92 6.58 -19.79
CA LYS A 203 -13.40 6.61 -21.18
C LYS A 203 -12.41 6.00 -22.20
N SER A 204 -11.43 5.23 -21.74
CA SER A 204 -10.38 4.63 -22.57
C SER A 204 -9.71 3.47 -21.85
N ASP A 205 -9.63 2.32 -22.53
CA ASP A 205 -8.86 1.15 -22.07
C ASP A 205 -7.35 1.42 -22.08
N GLU A 206 -6.86 2.27 -22.98
CA GLU A 206 -5.45 2.67 -23.03
C GLU A 206 -5.03 3.41 -21.77
N LYS A 207 -5.89 4.30 -21.26
CA LYS A 207 -5.64 4.98 -19.97
C LYS A 207 -5.60 3.98 -18.82
N ARG A 208 -6.52 3.01 -18.80
CA ARG A 208 -6.52 1.95 -17.78
C ARG A 208 -5.23 1.13 -17.83
N ALA A 209 -4.77 0.77 -19.03
CA ALA A 209 -3.51 0.06 -19.25
C ALA A 209 -2.29 0.90 -18.83
N ALA A 210 -2.29 2.21 -19.10
CA ALA A 210 -1.23 3.11 -18.66
C ALA A 210 -1.13 3.18 -17.13
N LEU A 211 -2.26 3.27 -16.42
CA LEU A 211 -2.27 3.25 -14.95
C LEU A 211 -1.78 1.90 -14.40
N ALA A 212 -2.14 0.79 -15.04
CA ALA A 212 -1.65 -0.54 -14.69
C ALA A 212 -0.13 -0.66 -14.90
N SER A 213 0.38 -0.13 -16.01
CA SER A 213 1.81 -0.12 -16.32
C SER A 213 2.60 0.73 -15.32
N LEU A 214 2.03 1.87 -14.89
CA LEU A 214 2.65 2.72 -13.87
C LEU A 214 2.74 1.98 -12.53
N LEU A 215 1.72 1.22 -12.14
CA LEU A 215 1.75 0.41 -10.92
C LEU A 215 2.80 -0.71 -10.94
N ASP A 216 3.07 -1.30 -12.11
CA ASP A 216 4.04 -2.40 -12.24
C ASP A 216 5.48 -1.91 -12.34
N GLY A 217 5.70 -0.82 -13.06
CA GLY A 217 7.03 -0.36 -13.47
C GLY A 217 7.76 0.47 -12.43
N TYR A 218 7.05 1.12 -11.50
CA TYR A 218 7.63 2.17 -10.67
C TYR A 218 7.66 1.83 -9.18
N ASP A 219 8.68 2.34 -8.51
CA ASP A 219 8.80 2.27 -7.06
C ASP A 219 7.97 3.39 -6.41
N PHE A 220 7.13 3.03 -5.44
CA PHE A 220 6.32 3.95 -4.64
C PHE A 220 6.86 4.11 -3.22
N GLY A 221 8.10 3.69 -2.99
CA GLY A 221 8.74 3.62 -1.68
C GLY A 221 8.31 2.37 -0.91
N SER A 222 9.15 1.95 0.03
CA SER A 222 8.81 0.89 0.96
C SER A 222 7.64 1.33 1.82
N VAL A 223 6.49 0.71 1.61
CA VAL A 223 5.34 0.85 2.48
C VAL A 223 5.67 0.14 3.80
N ILE A 224 6.28 0.84 4.74
CA ILE A 224 6.42 0.32 6.09
C ILE A 224 5.07 0.53 6.79
N PHE A 225 4.22 -0.50 6.73
CA PHE A 225 3.10 -0.61 7.67
C PHE A 225 3.69 -0.97 9.04
N SER A 226 4.05 0.04 9.84
CA SER A 226 4.36 -0.16 11.26
C SER A 226 3.09 -0.19 12.09
#